data_AF-A0A956DTQ8-F1
#
_entry.id   AF-A0A956DTQ8-F1
#
_cell.length_a   1.000
_cell.length_b   1.000
_cell.length_c   1.000
_cell.angle_alpha   90.00
_cell.angle_beta   90.00
_cell.angle_gamma   90.00
#
_symmetry.space_group_name_H-M   'P 1'
#
loop_
_entity.id
_entity.type
_entity.pdbx_description
1 polymer ?
#
loop_
_entity_poly.entity_id
_entity_poly.type
_entity_poly.pdbx_seq_one_letter_code
_entity_poly.pdbx_strand_id
1 'polypeptide(L)'
;MSFEDRVSDEPTAEDELPVPVISMAIDDVALAALAKPSPEAVYCSVCDTRLDGKTPTSSGLLMWTRGDEVRFDEPPLCHICSTTIGVSAYHRWISGDLEH
;
A
#
# COMPACT_ATOMS: atom_id res chain seq x y z
N MET A 1 -48.17 30.60 -36.07
CA MET A 1 -46.89 31.32 -35.89
C MET A 1 -46.86 31.85 -34.46
N SER A 2 -46.12 31.15 -33.59
CA SER A 2 -45.53 31.55 -32.29
C SER A 2 -44.47 30.46 -32.08
N PHE A 3 -43.17 30.67 -32.27
CA PHE A 3 -42.22 31.53 -31.54
C PHE A 3 -42.26 31.22 -30.03
N GLU A 4 -41.15 30.62 -29.56
CA GLU A 4 -40.72 30.37 -28.17
C GLU A 4 -40.90 28.94 -27.62
N ASP A 5 -40.04 28.03 -28.09
CA ASP A 5 -39.50 26.98 -27.22
C ASP A 5 -38.03 27.34 -26.94
N ARG A 6 -37.79 27.95 -25.77
CA ARG A 6 -36.47 28.10 -25.18
C ARG A 6 -36.03 26.71 -24.69
N VAL A 7 -35.24 26.00 -25.51
CA VAL A 7 -34.49 24.84 -25.03
C VAL A 7 -33.55 25.34 -23.93
N SER A 8 -33.89 25.00 -22.69
CA SER A 8 -33.04 25.23 -21.53
C SER A 8 -31.92 24.21 -21.62
N ASP A 9 -30.73 24.68 -21.99
CA ASP A 9 -29.50 23.89 -21.99
C ASP A 9 -28.98 23.86 -20.54
N GLU A 10 -29.65 23.08 -19.69
CA GLU A 10 -29.11 22.73 -18.37
C GLU A 10 -28.16 21.55 -18.58
N PRO A 11 -26.84 21.70 -18.30
CA PRO A 11 -25.91 20.60 -18.43
C PRO A 11 -26.29 19.50 -17.43
N THR A 12 -26.70 18.34 -17.93
CA THR A 12 -26.96 17.17 -17.12
C THR A 12 -25.65 16.64 -16.55
N ALA A 13 -25.71 16.04 -15.35
CA ALA A 13 -24.57 15.54 -14.56
C ALA A 13 -23.80 14.36 -15.21
N GLU A 14 -23.91 14.18 -16.51
CA GLU A 14 -23.41 13.06 -17.29
C GLU A 14 -22.20 13.44 -18.16
N ASP A 15 -21.83 14.73 -18.18
CA ASP A 15 -20.79 15.29 -19.05
C ASP A 15 -19.40 15.44 -18.38
N GLU A 16 -19.24 14.91 -17.16
CA GLU A 16 -17.94 14.81 -16.48
C GLU A 16 -17.24 13.47 -16.80
N LEU A 17 -17.01 13.19 -18.07
CA LEU A 17 -15.98 12.20 -18.40
C LEU A 17 -14.60 12.80 -18.10
N PRO A 18 -13.74 12.14 -17.31
CA PRO A 18 -12.43 12.68 -17.00
C PRO A 18 -11.65 12.88 -18.31
N VAL A 19 -11.32 14.14 -18.61
CA VAL A 19 -10.50 14.47 -19.77
C VAL A 19 -9.14 13.78 -19.57
N PRO A 20 -8.71 12.87 -20.46
CA PRO A 20 -7.42 12.21 -20.30
C PRO A 20 -6.32 13.26 -20.37
N VAL A 21 -5.61 13.47 -19.26
CA VAL A 21 -4.40 14.29 -19.24
C VAL A 21 -3.28 13.48 -19.88
N ILE A 22 -2.97 13.80 -21.13
CA ILE A 22 -1.85 13.20 -21.85
C ILE A 22 -0.62 14.10 -21.58
N SER A 23 0.34 13.59 -20.82
CA SER A 23 1.65 14.23 -20.65
C SER A 23 2.71 13.53 -21.48
N MET A 24 3.63 14.30 -22.07
CA MET A 24 4.80 13.78 -22.77
C MET A 24 6.07 14.25 -22.05
N ALA A 25 7.08 13.38 -21.95
CA ALA A 25 8.38 13.79 -21.46
C ALA A 25 9.05 14.74 -22.47
N ILE A 26 9.69 15.80 -21.97
CA ILE A 26 10.37 16.80 -22.82
C ILE A 26 11.74 16.27 -23.28
N ASP A 27 12.37 15.41 -22.48
CA ASP A 27 13.67 14.79 -22.76
C ASP A 27 13.79 13.43 -22.04
N ASP A 28 14.89 12.72 -22.33
CA ASP A 28 15.19 11.40 -21.77
C ASP A 28 15.46 11.46 -20.25
N VAL A 29 15.86 12.61 -19.71
CA VAL A 29 16.11 12.80 -18.27
C VAL A 29 14.77 12.88 -17.53
N ALA A 30 13.81 13.64 -18.05
CA ALA A 30 12.45 13.70 -17.56
C ALA A 30 11.75 12.34 -17.68
N LEU A 31 11.99 11.60 -18.77
CA LEU A 31 11.50 10.24 -18.92
C LEU A 31 12.10 9.28 -17.87
N ALA A 32 13.41 9.38 -17.62
CA ALA A 32 14.08 8.59 -16.59
C ALA A 32 13.62 8.96 -15.18
N ALA A 33 13.31 10.23 -14.91
CA ALA A 33 12.77 10.67 -13.62
C ALA A 33 11.36 10.12 -13.35
N LEU A 34 10.58 9.84 -14.40
CA LEU A 34 9.28 9.16 -14.31
C LEU A 34 9.41 7.65 -14.09
N ALA A 35 10.58 7.06 -14.33
CA ALA A 35 10.83 5.66 -14.01
C ALA A 35 10.79 5.52 -12.49
N LYS A 36 9.59 5.22 -11.95
CA LYS A 36 9.44 4.78 -10.57
C LYS A 36 10.41 3.63 -10.39
N PRO A 37 11.40 3.72 -9.48
CA PRO A 37 12.29 2.59 -9.25
C PRO A 37 11.38 1.39 -8.99
N SER A 38 11.56 0.34 -9.80
CA SER A 38 10.91 -0.94 -9.52
C SER A 38 11.17 -1.19 -8.05
N PRO A 39 10.13 -1.40 -7.20
CA PRO A 39 10.40 -1.74 -5.82
C PRO A 39 11.39 -2.90 -5.87
N GLU A 40 12.55 -2.72 -5.23
CA GLU A 40 13.48 -3.82 -5.03
C GLU A 40 12.64 -4.98 -4.51
N ALA A 41 12.83 -6.18 -5.06
CA ALA A 41 11.97 -7.30 -4.72
C ALA A 41 12.00 -7.47 -3.19
N VAL A 42 10.88 -7.13 -2.54
CA VAL A 42 10.75 -7.26 -1.09
C VAL A 42 10.34 -8.69 -0.83
N TYR A 43 10.93 -9.32 0.18
CA TYR A 43 10.64 -10.70 0.54
C TYR A 43 10.07 -10.75 1.96
N CYS A 44 9.15 -11.68 2.21
CA CYS A 44 8.66 -11.92 3.56
C CYS A 44 9.81 -12.42 4.44
N SER A 45 10.04 -11.78 5.59
CA SER A 45 11.15 -12.15 6.48
C SER A 45 11.02 -13.54 7.14
N VAL A 46 9.86 -14.21 6.98
CA VAL A 46 9.56 -15.50 7.60
C VAL A 46 9.57 -16.65 6.61
N CYS A 47 8.99 -16.45 5.42
CA CYS A 47 8.79 -17.52 4.43
C CYS A 47 9.47 -17.24 3.09
N ASP A 48 10.26 -16.17 2.99
CA ASP A 48 10.98 -15.72 1.80
C ASP A 48 10.12 -15.58 0.54
N THR A 49 8.80 -15.49 0.70
CA THR A 49 7.88 -15.27 -0.42
C THR A 49 8.03 -13.85 -0.93
N ARG A 50 8.21 -13.72 -2.24
CA ARG A 50 8.29 -12.41 -2.91
C ARG A 50 6.99 -11.64 -2.73
N LEU A 51 7.11 -10.42 -2.22
CA LEU A 51 6.02 -9.48 -2.04
C LEU A 51 5.97 -8.58 -3.28
N ASP A 52 4.85 -8.64 -4.00
CA ASP A 52 4.68 -7.98 -5.29
C ASP A 52 4.27 -6.49 -5.18
N GLY A 53 4.17 -5.98 -3.95
CA GLY A 53 3.72 -4.61 -3.65
C GLY A 53 2.26 -4.32 -4.03
N LYS A 54 1.53 -5.30 -4.58
CA LYS A 54 0.10 -5.19 -4.95
C LYS A 54 -0.81 -5.61 -3.81
N THR A 55 -0.33 -6.53 -2.99
CA THR A 55 -1.03 -6.97 -1.78
C THR A 55 -0.60 -6.09 -0.60
N PRO A 56 -1.50 -5.60 0.26
CA PRO A 56 -1.12 -4.83 1.44
C PRO A 56 -0.09 -5.62 2.24
N THR A 57 1.11 -5.07 2.30
CA THR A 57 2.22 -5.61 3.09
C THR A 57 1.90 -5.27 4.53
N SER A 58 1.86 -6.28 5.39
CA SER A 58 1.77 -6.03 6.83
C SER A 58 3.19 -5.97 7.36
N SER A 59 3.49 -4.99 8.20
CA SER A 59 4.75 -4.97 8.95
C SER A 59 4.58 -5.78 10.23
N GLY A 60 5.57 -6.60 10.56
CA GLY A 60 5.74 -7.09 11.92
C GLY A 60 6.42 -6.02 12.77
N LEU A 61 6.53 -6.25 14.08
CA LEU A 61 7.42 -5.48 14.95
C LEU A 61 8.38 -6.44 15.62
N LEU A 62 9.66 -6.33 15.30
CA LEU A 62 10.74 -6.99 16.01
C LEU A 62 11.32 -5.99 17.01
N MET A 63 11.16 -6.30 18.29
CA MET A 63 11.79 -5.57 19.38
C MET A 63 12.88 -6.44 19.97
N TRP A 64 14.08 -5.88 20.13
CA TRP A 64 15.17 -6.56 20.82
C TRP A 64 15.93 -5.60 21.71
N THR A 65 16.51 -6.15 22.77
CA THR A 65 17.28 -5.41 23.75
C THR A 65 18.70 -5.97 23.85
N ARG A 66 19.69 -5.10 23.97
CA ARG A 66 21.10 -5.47 24.17
C ARG A 66 21.74 -4.51 25.16
N GLY A 67 21.88 -4.94 26.41
CA GLY A 67 22.30 -4.06 27.49
C GLY A 67 21.28 -2.93 27.65
N ASP A 68 21.73 -1.69 27.48
CA ASP A 68 20.88 -0.49 27.57
C ASP A 68 20.23 -0.11 26.23
N GLU A 69 20.52 -0.84 25.15
CA GLU A 69 19.98 -0.56 23.83
C GLU A 69 18.65 -1.27 23.61
N VAL A 70 17.64 -0.52 23.18
CA VAL A 70 16.35 -1.05 22.69
C VAL A 70 16.23 -0.68 21.22
N ARG A 71 16.02 -1.67 20.36
CA ARG A 71 15.80 -1.44 18.92
C ARG A 71 14.48 -2.04 18.47
N PHE A 72 13.86 -1.31 17.54
CA PHE A 72 12.64 -1.67 16.86
C PHE A 72 12.95 -1.79 15.37
N ASP A 73 12.50 -2.88 14.77
CA ASP A 73 12.55 -3.11 13.33
C ASP A 73 11.17 -3.53 12.84
N GLU A 74 10.74 -3.00 11.70
CA GLU A 74 9.45 -3.30 11.08
C GLU A 74 9.65 -4.14 9.82
N PRO A 75 9.90 -5.46 9.95
CA PRO A 75 10.18 -6.29 8.81
C PRO A 75 8.93 -6.47 7.93
N PRO A 76 9.12 -6.58 6.60
CA PRO A 76 8.03 -6.87 5.68
C PRO A 76 7.53 -8.31 5.87
N LEU A 77 6.23 -8.49 6.08
CA LEU A 77 5.57 -9.78 6.18
C LEU A 77 4.46 -9.94 5.13
N CYS A 78 4.27 -11.17 4.66
CA CYS A 78 3.07 -11.52 3.91
C CYS A 78 1.86 -11.62 4.84
N HIS A 79 0.65 -11.46 4.29
CA HIS A 79 -0.61 -11.49 5.05
C HIS A 79 -0.82 -12.77 5.88
N ILE A 80 -0.31 -13.90 5.38
CA ILE A 80 -0.39 -15.19 6.09
C ILE A 80 0.49 -15.13 7.34
N CYS A 81 1.78 -14.84 7.17
CA CYS A 81 2.75 -14.83 8.26
C CYS A 81 2.40 -13.80 9.33
N SER A 82 1.99 -12.59 8.95
CA SER A 82 1.60 -11.57 9.92
C SER A 82 0.38 -11.99 10.75
N THR A 83 -0.64 -12.56 10.11
CA THR A 83 -1.82 -13.07 10.80
C THR A 83 -1.49 -14.24 11.71
N THR A 84 -0.71 -15.22 11.22
CA THR A 84 -0.30 -16.39 12.02
C THR A 84 0.50 -15.97 13.25
N ILE A 85 1.45 -15.04 13.09
CA ILE A 85 2.24 -14.50 14.21
C ILE A 85 1.34 -13.76 15.20
N GLY A 86 0.48 -12.86 14.72
CA GLY A 86 -0.43 -12.10 15.58
C GLY A 86 -1.37 -13.00 16.39
N VAL A 87 -2.00 -13.98 15.74
CA VAL A 87 -2.92 -14.93 16.39
C VAL A 87 -2.17 -15.83 17.38
N SER A 88 -1.00 -16.34 17.02
CA SER A 88 -0.21 -17.21 17.92
C SER A 88 0.31 -16.45 19.14
N ALA A 89 0.78 -15.21 18.96
CA ALA A 89 1.19 -14.34 20.06
C ALA A 89 0.01 -14.03 21.00
N TYR A 90 -1.14 -13.67 20.44
CA TYR A 90 -2.37 -13.44 21.21
C TYR A 90 -2.81 -14.69 21.98
N HIS A 91 -2.76 -15.87 21.34
CA HIS A 91 -3.10 -17.12 22.00
C HIS A 91 -2.19 -17.42 23.20
N ARG A 92 -0.87 -17.21 23.05
CA ARG A 92 0.09 -17.41 24.15
C ARG A 92 -0.16 -16.42 25.30
N TRP A 93 -0.54 -15.19 24.97
CA TRP A 93 -0.90 -14.17 25.95
C TRP A 93 -2.12 -14.58 26.79
N ILE A 94 -3.22 -15.00 26.15
CA ILE A 94 -4.42 -15.42 26.88
C ILE A 94 -4.25 -16.74 27.64
N SER A 95 -3.28 -17.56 27.24
CA SER A 95 -2.99 -18.85 27.89
C SER A 95 -2.09 -18.73 29.12
N GLY A 96 -1.54 -17.54 29.39
CA GLY A 96 -0.59 -17.31 30.50
C GLY A 96 0.84 -17.79 30.22
N ASP A 97 1.15 -18.22 28.98
CA ASP A 97 2.47 -18.75 28.62
C ASP A 97 3.58 -17.68 28.54
N LEU A 98 3.24 -16.41 28.75
CA LEU A 98 4.15 -15.27 28.67
C LEU A 98 4.54 -14.68 30.05
N GLU A 99 4.18 -15.34 31.16
CA GLU A 99 4.53 -14.91 32.53
C GLU A 99 5.95 -15.34 33.00
N HIS A 100 6.86 -15.72 32.10
CA HIS A 100 8.24 -16.11 32.44
C HIS A 100 9.27 -15.16 31.85
#